data_AF-A0AAU2S6F1-F1
#
_entry.id   AF-A0AAU2S6F1-F1
#
_cell.length_a   1.000
_cell.length_b   1.000
_cell.length_c   1.000
_cell.angle_alpha   90.00
_cell.angle_beta   90.00
_cell.angle_gamma   90.00
#
_symmetry.space_group_name_H-M   'P 1'
#
loop_
_entity.id
_entity.type
_entity.pdbx_description
1 polymer ?
#
loop_
_entity_poly.entity_id
_entity_poly.type
_entity_poly.pdbx_seq_one_letter_code
_entity_poly.pdbx_strand_id
1 'polypeptide(L)'
;MSRKLPLGRGETARTACARSLLRAGVVEKTGAVLSAGMLADRVGWAASLVSGMATELLATYWNAADVDMLASGVDAEGRALPSNAWMALRRLGWAVAPAESVRVNDRIVRMAQEQAGRTLRSVTDHRLRAAVRPVSCRCVRAGNRSAHGSDAAAISL
;
A
#
# COMPACT_ATOMS: atom_id res chain seq x y z
N MET A 1 4.94 20.82 10.61
CA MET A 1 3.85 21.04 11.58
C MET A 1 2.94 19.82 11.60
N SER A 2 2.92 19.05 12.69
CA SER A 2 1.96 17.94 12.87
C SER A 2 0.98 18.37 13.95
N ARG A 3 -0.28 18.64 13.58
CA ARG A 3 -1.35 18.86 14.55
C ARG A 3 -1.82 17.48 15.00
N LYS A 4 -1.65 17.16 16.29
CA LYS A 4 -2.27 15.98 16.88
C LYS A 4 -3.79 16.20 16.89
N LEU A 5 -4.53 15.24 16.34
CA LEU A 5 -6.00 15.22 16.45
C LEU A 5 -6.36 14.98 17.92
N PRO A 6 -7.24 15.79 18.53
CA PRO A 6 -7.78 15.48 19.84
C PRO A 6 -8.70 14.26 19.71
N LEU A 7 -8.34 13.17 20.38
CA LEU A 7 -9.13 11.94 20.41
C LEU A 7 -9.69 11.77 21.84
N GLY A 8 -10.98 11.43 21.93
CA GLY A 8 -11.64 11.05 23.17
C GLY A 8 -11.20 9.68 23.69
N ARG A 9 -11.55 9.37 24.95
CA ARG A 9 -11.24 8.07 25.57
C ARG A 9 -11.92 6.94 24.79
N GLY A 10 -11.14 6.09 24.15
CA GLY A 10 -11.63 4.97 23.32
C GLY A 10 -11.77 5.30 21.83
N GLU A 11 -11.47 6.53 21.41
CA GLU A 11 -11.46 6.91 20.00
C GLU A 11 -10.13 6.56 19.34
N THR A 12 -10.20 6.00 18.14
CA THR A 12 -9.03 5.69 17.31
C THR A 12 -9.05 6.58 16.09
N ALA A 13 -7.96 7.32 15.83
CA ALA A 13 -7.82 8.08 14.60
C ALA A 13 -7.87 7.12 13.40
N ARG A 14 -8.91 7.24 12.58
CA ARG A 14 -8.95 6.56 11.28
C ARG A 14 -8.32 7.47 10.25
N THR A 15 -7.23 7.03 9.63
CA THR A 15 -6.65 7.72 8.49
C THR A 15 -7.64 7.62 7.33
N ALA A 16 -8.35 8.71 7.04
CA ALA A 16 -9.13 8.82 5.82
C ALA A 16 -8.15 8.77 4.63
N CYS A 17 -8.48 7.99 3.60
CA CYS A 17 -7.71 7.98 2.35
C CYS A 17 -7.63 9.41 1.82
N ALA A 18 -6.43 9.90 1.52
CA ALA A 18 -6.27 11.21 0.89
C ALA A 18 -7.05 11.21 -0.43
N ARG A 19 -7.95 12.18 -0.60
CA ARG A 19 -8.64 12.38 -1.88
C ARG A 19 -7.67 13.07 -2.83
N SER A 20 -7.36 12.42 -3.94
CA SER A 20 -6.52 13.00 -5.00
C SER A 20 -7.37 13.21 -6.25
N LEU A 21 -7.19 14.37 -6.90
CA LEU A 21 -7.82 14.66 -8.19
C LEU A 21 -6.93 14.13 -9.31
N LEU A 22 -7.47 13.25 -10.14
CA LEU A 22 -6.84 12.85 -11.40
C LEU A 22 -7.24 13.87 -12.46
N ARG A 23 -6.27 14.56 -13.07
CA ARG A 23 -6.52 15.63 -14.04
C ARG A 23 -6.61 15.11 -15.48
N ALA A 24 -5.64 14.29 -15.88
CA ALA A 24 -5.58 13.68 -17.20
C ALA A 24 -4.62 12.48 -17.17
N GLY A 25 -4.72 11.61 -18.17
CA GLY A 25 -3.74 10.59 -18.46
C GLY A 25 -3.59 10.45 -19.96
N VAL A 26 -2.41 10.04 -20.41
CA VAL A 26 -2.12 9.82 -21.83
C VAL A 26 -1.59 8.41 -22.03
N VAL A 27 -1.87 7.83 -23.20
CA VAL A 27 -1.25 6.58 -23.62
C VAL A 27 0.15 6.91 -24.12
N GLU A 28 1.18 6.45 -23.40
CA GLU A 28 2.60 6.75 -23.71
C GLU A 28 2.97 6.52 -25.19
N LYS A 29 2.49 5.42 -25.79
CA LYS A 29 2.84 5.05 -27.17
C LYS A 29 2.21 5.97 -28.23
N THR A 30 1.01 6.47 -28.00
CA THR A 30 0.21 7.19 -29.03
C THR A 30 -0.03 8.65 -28.69
N GLY A 31 0.26 9.08 -27.47
CA GLY A 31 -0.10 10.42 -26.96
C GLY A 31 -1.61 10.62 -26.75
N ALA A 32 -2.44 9.61 -27.02
CA ALA A 32 -3.89 9.74 -26.93
C ALA A 32 -4.33 9.99 -25.48
N VAL A 33 -5.18 10.99 -25.28
CA VAL A 33 -5.75 11.31 -23.97
C VAL A 33 -6.74 10.23 -23.56
N LEU A 34 -6.61 9.74 -22.33
CA LEU A 34 -7.52 8.76 -21.74
C LEU A 34 -8.82 9.44 -21.32
N SER A 35 -9.94 8.75 -21.56
CA SER A 35 -11.21 9.14 -20.93
C SER A 35 -11.10 9.03 -19.40
N ALA A 36 -11.93 9.79 -18.69
CA ALA A 36 -11.94 9.77 -17.22
C ALA A 36 -12.20 8.36 -16.66
N GLY A 37 -13.08 7.58 -17.30
CA GLY A 37 -13.37 6.19 -16.92
C GLY A 37 -12.14 5.27 -17.06
N MET A 38 -11.48 5.28 -18.22
CA MET A 38 -10.28 4.48 -18.43
C MET A 38 -9.13 4.89 -17.49
N LEU A 39 -8.99 6.18 -17.21
CA LEU A 39 -8.02 6.67 -16.24
C LEU A 39 -8.32 6.14 -14.84
N ALA A 40 -9.59 6.18 -14.41
CA ALA A 40 -10.02 5.64 -13.13
C ALA A 40 -9.76 4.13 -13.03
N ASP A 41 -10.05 3.37 -14.09
CA ASP A 41 -9.82 1.92 -14.11
C ASP A 41 -8.33 1.58 -14.00
N ARG A 42 -7.46 2.27 -14.74
CA ARG A 42 -6.00 2.06 -14.69
C ARG A 42 -5.42 2.42 -13.32
N VAL A 43 -5.84 3.54 -12.74
CA VAL A 43 -5.39 3.94 -11.40
C VAL A 43 -5.94 2.99 -10.33
N GLY A 44 -7.20 2.57 -10.46
CA GLY A 44 -7.82 1.59 -9.56
C GLY A 44 -7.11 0.24 -9.59
N TRP A 45 -6.73 -0.23 -10.78
CA TRP A 45 -5.92 -1.44 -10.95
C TRP A 45 -4.54 -1.29 -10.28
N ALA A 46 -3.83 -0.19 -10.54
CA ALA A 46 -2.52 0.06 -9.92
C ALA A 46 -2.60 0.15 -8.38
N ALA A 47 -3.63 0.80 -7.85
CA ALA A 47 -3.89 0.87 -6.41
C ALA A 47 -4.19 -0.51 -5.82
N SER A 48 -4.96 -1.35 -6.54
CA SER A 48 -5.25 -2.71 -6.12
C SER A 48 -3.99 -3.58 -6.09
N LEU A 49 -3.10 -3.42 -7.08
CA LEU A 49 -1.82 -4.12 -7.13
C LEU A 49 -0.90 -3.74 -5.96
N VAL A 50 -0.79 -2.44 -5.67
CA VAL A 50 -0.06 -1.94 -4.49
C VAL A 50 -0.65 -2.51 -3.20
N SER A 51 -1.98 -2.47 -3.07
CA SER A 51 -2.67 -2.98 -1.89
C SER A 51 -2.43 -4.48 -1.70
N GLY A 52 -2.48 -5.28 -2.77
CA GLY A 52 -2.25 -6.73 -2.71
C GLY A 52 -0.84 -7.04 -2.20
N MET A 53 0.19 -6.45 -2.80
CA MET A 53 1.58 -6.64 -2.37
C MET A 53 1.82 -6.15 -0.93
N ALA A 54 1.20 -5.03 -0.53
CA ALA A 54 1.29 -4.55 0.85
C ALA A 54 0.63 -5.54 1.82
N THR A 55 -0.51 -6.13 1.44
CA THR A 55 -1.18 -7.18 2.22
C THR A 55 -0.30 -8.43 2.36
N GLU A 56 0.40 -8.85 1.31
CA GLU A 56 1.34 -9.99 1.38
C GLU A 56 2.50 -9.72 2.36
N LEU A 57 3.11 -8.53 2.29
CA LEU A 57 4.15 -8.12 3.23
C LEU A 57 3.62 -8.13 4.67
N LEU A 58 2.44 -7.56 4.90
CA LEU A 58 1.83 -7.54 6.22
C LEU A 58 1.49 -8.95 6.70
N ALA A 59 0.91 -9.80 5.86
CA ALA A 59 0.60 -11.18 6.23
C ALA A 59 1.86 -11.96 6.65
N THR A 60 3.00 -11.66 6.03
CA THR A 60 4.29 -12.30 6.32
C THR A 60 4.92 -11.77 7.60
N TYR A 61 5.03 -10.44 7.74
CA TYR A 61 5.86 -9.80 8.77
C TYR A 61 5.08 -9.19 9.94
N TRP A 62 3.75 -9.39 9.99
CA TRP A 62 2.91 -8.94 11.12
C TRP A 62 2.94 -9.96 12.26
N ASN A 63 4.11 -10.10 12.88
CA ASN A 63 4.34 -10.89 14.08
C ASN A 63 5.29 -10.15 15.03
N ALA A 64 5.35 -10.59 16.29
CA ALA A 64 6.13 -9.90 17.32
C ALA A 64 7.63 -9.83 16.98
N ALA A 65 8.23 -10.90 16.48
CA ALA A 65 9.66 -10.94 16.22
C ALA A 65 10.08 -9.93 15.13
N ASP A 66 9.34 -9.90 14.01
CA ASP A 66 9.65 -9.00 12.91
C ASP A 66 9.33 -7.54 13.25
N VAL A 67 8.22 -7.29 13.95
CA VAL A 67 7.90 -5.94 14.46
C VAL A 67 8.99 -5.46 15.41
N ASP A 68 9.56 -6.34 16.24
CA ASP A 68 10.63 -6.01 17.18
C ASP A 68 11.93 -5.71 16.46
N MET A 69 12.26 -6.49 15.43
CA MET A 69 13.39 -6.23 14.55
C MET A 69 13.27 -4.84 13.91
N LEU A 70 12.10 -4.49 13.36
CA LEU A 70 11.87 -3.18 12.77
C LEU A 70 11.89 -2.05 13.81
N ALA A 71 11.39 -2.30 15.03
CA ALA A 71 11.37 -1.37 16.15
C ALA A 71 12.77 -1.07 16.71
N SER A 72 13.67 -2.06 16.65
CA SER A 72 15.05 -1.91 17.12
C SER A 72 15.79 -0.78 16.39
N GLY A 73 15.35 -0.45 15.17
CA GLY A 73 15.95 0.60 14.35
C GLY A 73 17.31 0.23 13.77
N VAL A 74 17.76 -1.03 13.90
CA VAL A 74 19.03 -1.54 13.35
C VAL A 74 18.81 -2.83 12.55
N ASP A 75 19.68 -3.09 11.57
CA ASP A 75 19.73 -4.38 10.88
C ASP A 75 20.56 -5.42 11.65
N ALA A 76 20.67 -6.64 11.10
CA ALA A 76 21.43 -7.73 11.71
C ALA A 76 22.93 -7.42 11.86
N GLU A 77 23.45 -6.48 11.07
CA GLU A 77 24.83 -6.00 11.16
C GLU A 77 24.98 -4.77 12.09
N GLY A 78 23.93 -4.39 12.82
CA GLY A 78 23.94 -3.26 13.76
C GLY A 78 23.88 -1.89 13.10
N ARG A 79 23.56 -1.81 11.81
CA ARG A 79 23.52 -0.55 11.06
C ARG A 79 22.13 0.05 11.14
N ALA A 80 22.06 1.37 11.33
CA ALA A 80 20.79 2.06 11.47
C ALA A 80 19.87 1.87 10.24
N LEU A 81 18.60 1.57 10.51
CA LEU A 81 17.57 1.46 9.49
C LEU A 81 17.20 2.83 8.94
N PRO A 82 17.07 2.98 7.60
CA PRO A 82 16.60 4.22 7.00
C PRO A 82 15.23 4.68 7.52
N SER A 83 15.03 6.00 7.56
CA SER A 83 13.73 6.59 7.93
C SER A 83 12.63 6.28 6.92
N ASN A 84 12.96 6.15 5.62
CA ASN A 84 12.04 5.68 4.60
C ASN A 84 11.72 4.20 4.81
N ALA A 85 10.44 3.87 4.97
CA ALA A 85 10.02 2.52 5.33
C ALA A 85 10.37 1.52 4.22
N TRP A 86 10.19 1.89 2.94
CA TRP A 86 10.54 1.01 1.82
C TRP A 86 12.03 0.65 1.78
N MET A 87 12.92 1.57 2.16
CA MET A 87 14.36 1.30 2.22
C MET A 87 14.72 0.42 3.41
N ALA A 88 14.08 0.63 4.56
CA ALA A 88 14.26 -0.24 5.73
C ALA A 88 13.84 -1.68 5.42
N LEU A 89 12.70 -1.88 4.75
CA LEU A 89 12.27 -3.22 4.34
C LEU A 89 13.31 -3.89 3.42
N ARG A 90 13.83 -3.16 2.41
CA ARG A 90 14.88 -3.70 1.54
C ARG A 90 16.16 -4.03 2.31
N ARG A 91 16.52 -3.21 3.30
CA ARG A 91 17.70 -3.45 4.14
C ARG A 91 17.55 -4.70 5.01
N LEU A 92 16.33 -4.99 5.47
CA LEU A 92 15.99 -6.21 6.19
C LEU A 92 15.80 -7.43 5.26
N GLY A 93 15.95 -7.26 3.94
CA GLY A 93 15.70 -8.32 2.97
C GLY A 93 14.23 -8.64 2.74
N TRP A 94 13.31 -7.80 3.22
CA TRP A 94 11.87 -8.00 3.09
C TRP A 94 11.40 -7.52 1.71
N ALA A 95 11.37 -8.46 0.78
CA ALA A 95 11.00 -8.23 -0.60
C ALA A 95 9.54 -8.59 -0.87
N VAL A 96 8.96 -7.95 -1.88
CA VAL A 96 7.70 -8.35 -2.49
C VAL A 96 7.82 -8.14 -3.99
N ALA A 97 7.18 -9.00 -4.76
CA ALA A 97 7.13 -8.92 -6.21
C ALA A 97 5.66 -9.03 -6.65
N PRO A 98 5.27 -8.38 -7.76
CA PRO A 98 4.00 -8.67 -8.38
C PRO A 98 3.97 -10.12 -8.90
N ALA A 99 2.78 -10.62 -9.23
CA ALA A 99 2.64 -11.90 -9.92
C ALA A 99 3.49 -11.94 -11.21
N GLU A 100 4.03 -13.12 -11.55
CA GLU A 100 5.07 -13.30 -12.59
C GLU A 100 4.71 -12.72 -13.96
N SER A 101 3.42 -12.66 -14.32
CA SER A 101 2.93 -12.12 -15.59
C SER A 101 2.87 -10.59 -15.63
N VAL A 102 3.06 -9.90 -14.51
CA VAL A 102 2.86 -8.45 -14.40
C VAL A 102 4.19 -7.73 -14.26
N ARG A 103 4.59 -7.03 -15.32
CA ARG A 103 5.75 -6.13 -15.29
C ARG A 103 5.34 -4.77 -14.70
N VAL A 104 6.02 -4.35 -13.64
CA VAL A 104 5.78 -3.05 -12.99
C VAL A 104 7.04 -2.19 -12.96
N ASN A 105 6.86 -0.88 -12.91
CA ASN A 105 7.94 0.03 -12.54
C ASN A 105 8.26 -0.12 -11.04
N ASP A 106 9.53 0.02 -10.67
CA ASP A 106 10.01 -0.03 -9.28
C ASP A 106 9.22 0.88 -8.32
N ARG A 107 8.67 2.00 -8.82
CA ARG A 107 7.81 2.89 -8.04
C ARG A 107 6.57 2.19 -7.46
N ILE A 108 5.97 1.24 -8.18
CA ILE A 108 4.83 0.45 -7.70
C ILE A 108 5.24 -0.39 -6.49
N VAL A 109 6.40 -1.07 -6.59
CA VAL A 109 6.95 -1.88 -5.50
C VAL A 109 7.30 -1.01 -4.29
N ARG A 110 7.94 0.15 -4.50
CA ARG A 110 8.25 1.09 -3.42
C ARG A 110 7.02 1.61 -2.71
N MET A 111 5.90 1.85 -3.42
CA MET A 111 4.65 2.26 -2.77
C MET A 111 4.09 1.16 -1.86
N ALA A 112 4.13 -0.10 -2.29
CA ALA A 112 3.68 -1.23 -1.47
C ALA A 112 4.56 -1.40 -0.21
N GLN A 113 5.88 -1.37 -0.38
CA GLN A 113 6.83 -1.47 0.72
C GLN A 113 6.71 -0.30 1.70
N GLU A 114 6.53 0.93 1.21
CA GLU A 114 6.34 2.11 2.06
C GLU A 114 5.03 2.02 2.86
N GLN A 115 3.95 1.58 2.22
CA GLN A 115 2.65 1.40 2.88
C GLN A 115 2.75 0.33 3.99
N ALA A 116 3.24 -0.87 3.67
CA ALA A 116 3.38 -1.96 4.63
C ALA A 116 4.33 -1.59 5.78
N GLY A 117 5.51 -1.03 5.48
CA GLY A 117 6.51 -0.68 6.49
C GLY A 117 6.05 0.44 7.43
N ARG A 118 5.28 1.43 6.95
CA ARG A 118 4.64 2.42 7.83
C ARG A 118 3.59 1.79 8.73
N THR A 119 2.80 0.86 8.20
CA THR A 119 1.80 0.13 8.98
C THR A 119 2.48 -0.71 10.08
N LEU A 120 3.57 -1.41 9.78
CA LEU A 120 4.36 -2.15 10.77
C LEU A 120 4.99 -1.22 11.84
N ARG A 121 5.53 -0.06 11.45
CA ARG A 121 6.03 0.94 12.41
C ARG A 121 4.95 1.61 13.24
N SER A 122 3.69 1.52 12.85
CA SER A 122 2.60 2.10 13.64
C SER A 122 2.25 1.24 14.87
N VAL A 123 2.60 -0.05 14.86
CA VAL A 123 2.31 -0.98 15.97
C VAL A 123 3.45 -1.14 16.99
N THR A 124 4.59 -0.46 16.79
CA THR A 124 5.71 -0.48 17.74
C THR A 124 5.44 0.31 19.02
N ASP A 125 4.30 0.99 19.15
CA ASP A 125 3.82 1.52 20.42
C ASP A 125 3.46 0.36 21.37
N HIS A 126 4.05 0.34 22.57
CA HIS A 126 3.86 -0.72 23.58
C HIS A 126 2.39 -0.97 23.95
N ARG A 127 1.47 -0.02 23.70
CA ARG A 127 0.03 -0.19 23.94
C ARG A 127 -0.71 -0.99 22.86
N LEU A 128 -0.15 -1.12 21.66
CA LEU A 128 -0.76 -1.84 20.53
C LEU A 128 -0.15 -3.23 20.28
N ARG A 129 0.98 -3.56 20.94
CA ARG A 129 1.64 -4.88 20.85
C ARG A 129 0.75 -6.06 21.26
N ALA A 130 -0.18 -5.86 22.19
CA ALA A 130 -1.15 -6.89 22.59
C ALA A 130 -2.23 -7.15 21.51
N ALA A 131 -2.28 -6.34 20.45
CA ALA A 131 -3.30 -6.35 19.42
C ALA A 131 -2.71 -6.51 18.01
N VAL A 132 -1.73 -7.41 17.84
CA VAL A 132 -1.36 -8.01 16.54
C VAL A 132 -2.54 -8.90 16.08
N ARG A 133 -3.71 -8.27 15.86
CA ARG A 133 -4.90 -8.85 15.25
C ARG A 133 -4.78 -8.66 13.73
N PRO A 134 -5.49 -9.45 12.91
CA PRO A 134 -5.48 -9.25 11.47
C PRO A 134 -5.96 -7.83 11.13
N VAL A 135 -5.07 -7.01 10.58
CA VAL A 135 -5.44 -5.75 9.94
C VAL A 135 -6.14 -6.09 8.64
N SER A 136 -7.47 -6.02 8.66
CA SER A 136 -8.25 -5.91 7.44
C SER A 136 -8.04 -4.50 6.89
N CYS A 137 -7.06 -4.33 6.00
CA CYS A 137 -7.00 -3.18 5.11
C CYS A 137 -8.13 -3.30 4.08
N ARG A 138 -9.38 -3.04 4.51
CA ARG A 138 -10.46 -2.80 3.57
C ARG A 138 -10.28 -1.39 3.04
N CYS A 139 -9.50 -1.23 1.97
CA CYS A 139 -9.63 -0.08 1.09
C CYS A 139 -11.09 -0.05 0.65
N VAL A 140 -11.84 0.97 1.06
CA VAL A 140 -13.20 1.19 0.56
C VAL A 140 -13.07 1.31 -0.95
N ARG A 141 -13.54 0.29 -1.67
CA ARG A 141 -13.78 0.35 -3.11
C ARG A 141 -14.67 1.58 -3.32
N ALA A 142 -14.11 2.64 -3.90
CA ALA A 142 -14.89 3.79 -4.34
C ALA A 142 -15.81 3.26 -5.45
N GLY A 143 -17.04 2.92 -5.07
CA GLY A 143 -18.00 2.31 -5.97
C GLY A 143 -18.44 3.33 -7.01
N ASN A 144 -18.18 3.05 -8.27
CA ASN A 144 -19.09 3.47 -9.34
C ASN A 144 -19.99 2.27 -9.64
N ARG A 145 -21.23 2.35 -9.16
CA ARG A 145 -22.32 1.52 -9.69
C ARG A 145 -22.77 2.18 -10.98
N SER A 146 -22.39 1.61 -12.11
CA SER A 146 -23.16 1.73 -13.34
C SER A 146 -23.44 0.31 -13.81
N ALA A 147 -24.69 -0.10 -13.61
CA ALA A 147 -25.25 -1.26 -14.27
C ALA A 147 -25.21 -1.03 -15.78
N HIS A 148 -24.68 -1.98 -16.55
CA HIS A 148 -25.28 -2.49 -17.78
C HIS A 148 -24.45 -3.65 -18.36
N GLY A 149 -25.16 -4.75 -18.62
CA GLY A 149 -25.04 -5.59 -19.83
C GLY A 149 -23.70 -6.22 -20.18
N SER A 150 -23.71 -7.56 -20.18
CA SER A 150 -22.87 -8.46 -20.98
C SER A 150 -22.28 -7.83 -22.25
N ASP A 151 -20.97 -8.00 -22.47
CA ASP A 151 -20.54 -8.93 -23.50
C ASP A 151 -19.06 -9.32 -23.36
N ALA A 152 -18.82 -10.58 -23.62
CA ALA A 152 -17.49 -11.15 -23.73
C ALA A 152 -16.84 -10.65 -25.03
N ALA A 153 -15.66 -10.05 -24.93
CA ALA A 153 -14.76 -9.91 -26.08
C ALA A 153 -13.33 -10.01 -25.60
N ALA A 154 -12.72 -11.15 -25.91
CA ALA A 154 -11.30 -11.39 -25.88
C ALA A 154 -10.56 -10.35 -26.74
N ILE A 155 -9.43 -9.83 -26.26
CA ILE A 155 -8.39 -9.30 -27.14
C ILE A 155 -7.02 -9.76 -26.60
N SER A 156 -6.41 -10.65 -27.38
CA SER A 156 -5.01 -11.03 -27.36
C SER A 156 -4.12 -9.90 -27.92
N LEU A 157 -2.89 -9.84 -27.39
CA LEU A 157 -1.70 -9.08 -27.79
C LEU A 157 -1.72 -7.54 -27.60
#